data_AF-A0A7K2QQ97-F1
#
_entry.id   AF-A0A7K2QQ97-F1
#
_cell.length_a   1.000
_cell.length_b   1.000
_cell.length_c   1.000
_cell.angle_alpha   90.00
_cell.angle_beta   90.00
_cell.angle_gamma   90.00
#
_symmetry.space_group_name_H-M   'P 1'
#
loop_
_entity.id
_entity.type
_entity.pdbx_description
1 polymer ?
#
loop_
_entity_poly.entity_id
_entity_poly.type
_entity_poly.pdbx_seq_one_letter_code
_entity_poly.pdbx_strand_id
1 'polypeptide(L)' 'MPERRIGTALAAVGAALTAAGTAMYVLPGPGFPVLVTGLAVLTTGLVMAAAGRRS' A
#
# COMPACT_ATOMS: atom_id res chain seq x y z
N MET A 1 -10.46 -18.39 -2.13
CA MET A 1 -9.42 -17.87 -1.21
C MET A 1 -9.61 -16.38 -0.99
N PRO A 2 -10.37 -16.01 0.06
CA PRO A 2 -10.59 -14.62 0.45
C PRO A 2 -9.29 -13.91 0.83
N GLU A 3 -8.27 -14.61 1.34
CA GLU A 3 -6.98 -14.04 1.75
C GLU A 3 -6.24 -13.37 0.57
N ARG A 4 -6.28 -14.00 -0.60
CA ARG A 4 -5.66 -13.45 -1.82
C ARG A 4 -6.35 -12.16 -2.27
N ARG A 5 -7.68 -12.07 -2.15
CA ARG A 5 -8.45 -10.85 -2.48
C ARG A 5 -8.13 -9.72 -1.50
N ILE A 6 -8.02 -10.05 -0.21
CA ILE A 6 -7.64 -9.10 0.85
C ILE A 6 -6.23 -8.55 0.57
N GLY A 7 -5.25 -9.43 0.28
CA GLY A 7 -3.89 -9.01 -0.08
C GLY A 7 -3.84 -8.08 -1.30
N THR A 8 -4.59 -8.40 -2.36
CA THR A 8 -4.65 -7.53 -3.55
C THR A 8 -5.32 -6.18 -3.28
N ALA A 9 -6.34 -6.14 -2.43
CA ALA A 9 -7.01 -4.89 -2.06
C ALA A 9 -6.10 -4.00 -1.21
N LEU A 10 -5.40 -4.57 -0.23
CA LEU A 10 -4.40 -3.86 0.56
C LEU A 10 -3.25 -3.32 -0.31
N ALA A 11 -2.77 -4.11 -1.27
CA ALA A 11 -1.72 -3.65 -2.18
C ALA A 11 -2.19 -2.47 -3.06
N ALA A 12 -3.42 -2.52 -3.57
CA ALA A 12 -3.98 -1.43 -4.36
C ALA A 12 -4.15 -0.14 -3.54
N VAL A 13 -4.66 -0.25 -2.31
CA VAL A 13 -4.82 0.89 -1.39
C VAL A 13 -3.47 1.47 -1.00
N GLY A 14 -2.49 0.64 -0.68
CA GLY A 14 -1.13 1.07 -0.36
C GLY A 14 -0.42 1.77 -1.52
N ALA A 15 -0.63 1.30 -2.75
CA ALA A 15 -0.09 1.94 -3.95
C ALA A 15 -0.69 3.35 -4.15
N ALA A 16 -2.01 3.48 -3.99
CA ALA A 16 -2.70 4.76 -4.08
C ALA A 16 -2.24 5.74 -2.99
N LEU A 17 -2.11 5.28 -1.74
CA LEU A 17 -1.60 6.10 -0.64
C LEU A 17 -0.14 6.53 -0.86
N THR A 18 0.71 5.64 -1.37
CA THR A 18 2.10 5.97 -1.69
C THR A 18 2.16 7.04 -2.79
N ALA A 19 1.37 6.90 -3.86
CA ALA A 19 1.28 7.90 -4.92
C ALA A 19 0.70 9.25 -4.43
N ALA A 20 -0.25 9.22 -3.51
CA ALA A 20 -0.75 10.44 -2.87
C ALA A 20 0.31 11.10 -1.98
N GLY A 21 1.07 10.32 -1.21
CA GLY A 21 2.18 10.80 -0.39
C GLY A 21 3.31 11.42 -1.20
N THR A 22 3.66 10.83 -2.35
CA THR A 22 4.65 11.43 -3.28
C THR A 22 4.14 12.72 -3.89
N ALA A 23 2.86 12.80 -4.28
CA ALA A 23 2.26 14.04 -4.77
C ALA A 23 2.25 15.15 -3.71
N MET A 24 2.00 14.79 -2.45
CA MET A 24 2.09 15.71 -1.30
C MET A 24 3.53 16.06 -0.90
N TYR A 25 4.55 15.54 -1.56
CA TYR A 25 5.92 16.06 -1.44
C TYR A 25 6.12 17.33 -2.29
N VAL A 26 5.27 17.54 -3.31
CA VAL A 26 5.28 18.70 -4.19
C VAL A 26 4.26 19.75 -3.72
N LEU A 27 3.12 19.33 -3.17
CA LEU A 27 2.16 20.22 -2.50
C LEU A 27 2.59 20.46 -1.04
N PRO A 28 2.41 21.68 -0.48
CA PRO A 28 2.66 21.92 0.94
C PRO A 28 1.65 21.12 1.78
N GLY A 29 2.06 19.95 2.25
CA GLY A 29 1.26 19.02 3.04
C GLY A 29 2.14 17.97 3.74
N PRO A 30 1.56 17.12 4.59
CA PRO A 30 2.30 16.09 5.33
C PRO A 30 2.65 14.89 4.42
N GLY A 31 3.40 15.15 3.34
CA GLY A 31 3.75 14.13 2.34
C GLY A 31 4.56 12.98 2.91
N PHE A 32 5.48 13.24 3.85
CA PHE A 32 6.32 12.22 4.46
C PHE A 32 5.54 11.20 5.32
N PRO A 33 4.66 11.59 6.28
CA PRO A 33 3.80 10.65 7.00
C PRO A 33 2.87 9.82 6.09
N VAL A 34 2.29 10.45 5.05
CA VAL A 34 1.38 9.77 4.10
C VAL A 34 2.14 8.77 3.23
N LEU A 35 3.37 9.09 2.83
CA LEU A 35 4.25 8.17 2.11
C LEU A 35 4.60 6.94 2.95
N VAL A 36 5.00 7.14 4.21
CA VAL A 36 5.39 6.05 5.12
C VAL A 36 4.20 5.11 5.37
N THR A 37 3.02 5.66 5.62
CA THR A 37 1.80 4.86 5.81
C THR A 37 1.39 4.12 4.54
N GLY A 38 1.45 4.76 3.37
CA GLY A 38 1.21 4.11 2.08
C GLY A 38 2.16 2.95 1.81
N LEU A 39 3.46 3.12 2.10
CA LEU A 39 4.47 2.08 1.90
C LEU A 39 4.25 0.88 2.84
N ALA A 40 3.90 1.13 4.09
CA ALA A 40 3.61 0.08 5.08
C ALA A 40 2.38 -0.75 4.66
N VAL A 41 1.33 -0.10 4.17
CA VAL A 41 0.11 -0.77 3.68
C VAL A 41 0.40 -1.56 2.40
N LEU A 42 1.18 -0.99 1.48
CA LEU A 42 1.56 -1.63 0.22
C LEU A 42 2.38 -2.89 0.46
N THR A 43 3.43 -2.81 1.29
CA THR A 43 4.29 -3.94 1.62
C THR A 43 3.52 -5.06 2.31
N THR A 44 2.65 -4.73 3.26
CA THR A 44 1.80 -5.72 3.95
C THR A 44 0.86 -6.43 2.98
N GLY A 45 0.17 -5.68 2.10
CA GLY A 45 -0.70 -6.25 1.08
C GLY A 45 0.04 -7.17 0.11
N LEU A 46 1.25 -6.79 -0.30
CA LEU A 46 2.08 -7.57 -1.21
C LEU A 46 2.54 -8.89 -0.57
N VAL A 47 2.92 -8.85 0.71
CA VAL A 47 3.29 -10.04 1.49
C VAL A 47 2.10 -10.99 1.64
N MET A 48 0.91 -10.49 2.00
CA MET A 48 -0.30 -11.32 2.07
C MET A 48 -0.67 -11.93 0.71
N ALA A 49 -0.60 -11.15 -0.36
CA ALA A 49 -0.91 -11.62 -1.70
C ALA A 49 0.10 -12.69 -2.18
N ALA A 50 1.38 -12.54 -1.82
CA ALA A 50 2.42 -13.52 -2.13
C ALA A 50 2.29 -14.79 -1.30
N ALA A 51 1.97 -14.69 -0.01
CA ALA A 51 1.73 -15.82 0.87
C ALA A 51 0.54 -16.66 0.38
N GLY A 52 -0.57 -16.02 0.00
CA GLY A 52 -1.72 -16.70 -0.59
C GLY A 52 -1.53 -17.22 -2.02
N ARG A 53 -0.38 -16.97 -2.67
CA ARG A 53 0.03 -17.61 -3.93
C ARG A 53 0.89 -18.85 -3.72
N ARG A 54 1.41 -19.06 -2.50
CA ARG A 54 2.32 -20.17 -2.16
C ARG A 54 1.58 -21.38 -1.56
N SER A 55 0.34 -21.18 -1.14
CA SER A 55 -0.61 -22.20 -0.67
C SER A 55 -1.38 -22.84 -1.82
#